data_AF-A0A816G8D8-F1
#
_entry.id   AF-A0A816G8D8-F1
#
_cell.length_a   1.000
_cell.length_b   1.000
_cell.length_c   1.000
_cell.angle_alpha   90.00
_cell.angle_beta   90.00
_cell.angle_gamma   90.00
#
_symmetry.space_group_name_H-M   'P 1'
#
loop_
_entity.id
_entity.type
_entity.pdbx_description
1 polymer ?
#
loop_
_entity_poly.entity_id
_entity_poly.type
_entity_poly.pdbx_seq_one_letter_code
_entity_poly.pdbx_strand_id
1 'polypeptide(L)'
;MMHRWILFHLFFAVNLYHLVSSKKPIALIYRGPATCKGCSESVAVLLQDKYKIIYAGPKEKVNIDATTLSTAALYVQPGGGDLDVAWPHVRKYAAAIRKYVKKGGRYLGICLGGYLAGTKPGF
;
A
#
# COMPACT_ATOMS: atom_id res chain seq x y z
N MET A 1 48.98 -37.29 17.54
CA MET A 1 47.72 -37.49 18.30
C MET A 1 47.12 -36.12 18.54
N MET A 2 46.38 -35.60 17.55
CA MET A 2 45.80 -34.25 17.56
C MET A 2 44.30 -34.42 17.42
N HIS A 3 43.50 -34.11 18.45
CA HIS A 3 42.05 -33.88 18.30
C HIS A 3 41.48 -33.27 19.59
N ARG A 4 40.55 -32.31 19.42
CA ARG A 4 39.59 -31.73 20.39
C ARG A 4 39.91 -30.33 20.92
N TRP A 5 39.66 -29.29 20.10
CA TRP A 5 39.38 -27.92 20.60
C TRP A 5 38.44 -27.10 19.68
N ILE A 6 37.46 -27.71 19.00
CA ILE A 6 36.50 -26.93 18.17
C ILE A 6 35.07 -27.46 18.37
N LEU A 7 34.50 -27.28 19.56
CA LEU A 7 33.07 -27.57 19.79
C LEU A 7 32.43 -26.67 20.87
N PHE A 8 32.83 -25.39 20.99
CA PHE A 8 32.23 -24.49 21.98
C PHE A 8 31.79 -23.11 21.48
N HIS A 9 31.72 -22.86 20.17
CA HIS A 9 31.29 -21.56 19.62
C HIS A 9 30.07 -21.59 18.69
N LEU A 10 29.38 -22.73 18.59
CA LEU A 10 28.27 -22.90 17.65
C LEU A 10 26.88 -23.06 18.30
N PHE A 11 26.70 -22.53 19.52
CA PHE A 11 25.39 -22.53 20.19
C PHE A 11 24.80 -21.14 20.51
N PHE A 12 25.45 -20.03 20.14
CA PHE A 12 24.96 -18.68 20.44
C PHE A 12 24.52 -17.83 19.24
N ALA A 13 24.57 -18.36 18.01
CA ALA A 13 24.25 -17.61 16.79
C ALA A 13 22.88 -17.94 16.16
N VAL A 14 22.04 -18.76 16.80
CA VAL A 14 20.72 -19.14 16.23
C VAL A 14 19.57 -18.29 16.78
N ASN A 15 19.79 -17.45 17.81
CA ASN A 15 18.71 -16.75 18.52
C ASN A 15 18.65 -15.24 18.30
N LEU A 16 19.15 -14.72 17.17
CA LEU A 16 19.04 -13.29 16.83
C LEU A 16 18.46 -13.00 15.44
N TYR A 17 17.84 -13.98 14.78
CA TYR A 17 17.10 -13.76 13.53
C TYR A 17 15.59 -13.59 13.73
N HIS A 18 15.08 -13.83 14.94
CA HIS A 18 13.63 -13.80 15.22
C HIS A 18 13.12 -12.48 15.83
N LEU A 19 13.97 -11.46 16.00
CA LEU A 19 13.59 -10.19 16.63
C LEU A 19 13.76 -8.95 15.74
N VAL A 20 13.93 -9.12 14.42
CA VAL A 20 13.54 -8.05 13.50
C VAL A 20 12.06 -8.25 13.20
N SER A 21 11.19 -7.62 14.01
CA SER A 21 9.85 -7.31 13.53
C SER A 21 10.03 -6.46 12.27
N SER A 22 10.00 -7.06 11.09
CA SER A 22 10.08 -6.30 9.84
C SER A 22 8.94 -5.30 9.86
N LYS A 23 9.25 -4.00 9.74
CA LYS A 23 8.21 -2.98 9.75
C LYS A 23 7.22 -3.31 8.64
N LYS A 24 5.93 -3.42 8.99
CA LYS A 24 4.87 -3.74 8.03
C LYS A 24 4.98 -2.79 6.83
N PRO A 25 4.97 -3.30 5.58
CA PRO A 25 4.98 -2.46 4.39
C PRO A 25 3.79 -1.50 4.38
N ILE A 26 3.96 -0.31 3.76
CA ILE A 26 2.91 0.70 3.73
C ILE A 26 1.85 0.35 2.68
N ALA A 27 0.59 0.34 3.09
CA ALA A 27 -0.57 0.42 2.19
C ALA A 27 -1.14 1.85 2.24
N LEU A 28 -1.07 2.55 1.11
CA LEU A 28 -1.64 3.88 0.91
C LEU A 28 -3.06 3.73 0.38
N ILE A 29 -4.06 3.92 1.23
CA ILE A 29 -5.47 3.75 0.89
C ILE A 29 -6.08 5.12 0.58
N TYR A 30 -6.67 5.27 -0.62
CA TYR A 30 -7.44 6.48 -0.92
C TYR A 30 -8.67 6.58 0.01
N ARG A 31 -8.86 7.74 0.64
CA ARG A 31 -10.09 8.13 1.31
C ARG A 31 -10.54 9.50 0.83
N GLY A 32 -11.74 9.58 0.29
CA GLY A 32 -12.28 10.83 -0.23
C GLY A 32 -13.61 10.66 -0.98
N PRO A 33 -14.05 11.70 -1.72
CA PRO A 33 -15.35 11.69 -2.39
C PRO A 33 -15.52 10.60 -3.46
N ALA A 34 -14.43 10.07 -4.01
CA ALA A 34 -14.48 8.95 -4.96
C ALA A 34 -14.55 7.56 -4.28
N THR A 35 -15.04 7.50 -3.04
CA THR A 35 -15.24 6.24 -2.29
C THR A 35 -16.56 6.25 -1.52
N CYS A 36 -17.14 5.08 -1.32
CA CYS A 36 -18.35 4.94 -0.51
C CYS A 36 -18.04 5.11 1.00
N LYS A 37 -19.05 5.45 1.80
CA LYS A 37 -18.91 5.51 3.27
C LYS A 37 -18.51 4.13 3.80
N GLY A 38 -17.42 4.04 4.57
CA GLY A 38 -16.92 2.78 5.14
C GLY A 38 -16.03 1.96 4.21
N CYS A 39 -15.94 2.31 2.91
CA CYS A 39 -15.15 1.54 1.95
C CYS A 39 -13.65 1.56 2.30
N SER A 40 -13.08 2.73 2.60
CA SER A 40 -11.64 2.85 2.96
C SER A 40 -11.32 2.12 4.27
N GLU A 41 -12.22 2.20 5.26
CA GLU A 41 -12.08 1.52 6.55
C GLU A 41 -12.15 0.00 6.39
N SER A 42 -13.06 -0.50 5.55
CA SER A 42 -13.19 -1.93 5.27
C SER A 42 -11.92 -2.49 4.63
N VAL A 43 -11.33 -1.74 3.69
CA VAL A 43 -10.02 -2.09 3.11
C VAL A 43 -8.91 -2.09 4.15
N ALA A 44 -8.91 -1.11 5.06
CA ALA A 44 -7.92 -1.06 6.13
C ALA A 44 -8.01 -2.29 7.05
N VAL A 45 -9.22 -2.69 7.45
CA VAL A 45 -9.46 -3.90 8.24
C VAL A 45 -8.95 -5.15 7.52
N LEU A 46 -9.16 -5.25 6.20
CA LEU A 46 -8.66 -6.37 5.39
C LEU A 46 -7.13 -6.46 5.35
N LEU A 47 -6.43 -5.32 5.41
CA LEU A 47 -4.98 -5.24 5.18
C LEU A 47 -4.14 -5.05 6.45
N GLN A 48 -4.74 -4.67 7.59
CA GLN A 48 -4.02 -4.23 8.79
C GLN A 48 -3.05 -5.25 9.38
N ASP A 49 -3.29 -6.55 9.19
CA ASP A 49 -2.40 -7.59 9.72
C ASP A 49 -1.07 -7.65 8.97
N LYS A 50 -1.07 -7.30 7.68
CA LYS A 50 0.10 -7.39 6.79
C LYS A 50 0.72 -6.04 6.46
N TYR A 51 -0.05 -4.96 6.57
CA TYR A 51 0.35 -3.62 6.15
C TYR A 51 0.24 -2.58 7.26
N LYS A 52 1.12 -1.59 7.23
CA LYS A 52 0.91 -0.32 7.92
C LYS A 52 -0.04 0.52 7.07
N ILE A 53 -1.22 0.82 7.61
CA ILE A 53 -2.25 1.57 6.89
C ILE A 53 -1.96 3.07 6.97
N ILE A 54 -1.97 3.73 5.81
CA ILE A 54 -1.97 5.20 5.70
C ILE A 54 -3.13 5.60 4.80
N TYR A 55 -4.05 6.40 5.33
CA TYR A 55 -5.08 7.03 4.52
C TYR A 55 -4.50 8.26 3.80
N ALA A 56 -4.82 8.38 2.52
CA ALA A 56 -4.41 9.52 1.71
C ALA A 56 -5.56 10.05 0.87
N GLY A 57 -5.61 11.36 0.67
CA GLY A 57 -6.72 11.99 -0.03
C GLY A 57 -6.93 13.45 0.34
N PRO A 58 -7.97 14.10 -0.21
CA PRO A 58 -8.15 15.56 -0.14
C PRO A 58 -8.37 16.12 1.27
N LYS A 59 -8.78 15.29 2.23
CA LYS A 59 -8.98 15.68 3.65
C LYS A 59 -8.04 14.95 4.60
N GLU A 60 -7.11 14.17 4.08
CA GLU A 60 -6.13 13.43 4.87
C GLU A 60 -4.85 14.25 5.02
N LYS A 61 -4.07 13.96 6.07
CA LYS A 61 -2.75 14.58 6.27
C LYS A 61 -1.75 14.21 5.18
N VAL A 62 -2.00 13.08 4.49
CA VAL A 62 -1.15 12.55 3.43
C VAL A 62 -1.84 12.78 2.10
N ASN A 63 -1.17 13.50 1.20
CA ASN A 63 -1.62 13.66 -0.17
C ASN A 63 -1.22 12.43 -1.01
N ILE A 64 -1.81 12.26 -2.19
CA ILE A 64 -1.35 11.27 -3.18
C ILE A 64 -0.48 11.99 -4.21
N ASP A 65 0.82 11.73 -4.13
CA ASP A 65 1.83 12.32 -5.01
C ASP A 65 3.02 11.37 -5.17
N ALA A 66 4.02 11.77 -5.96
CA ALA A 66 5.17 10.93 -6.25
C ALA A 66 6.00 10.59 -4.98
N THR A 67 6.05 11.49 -4.00
CA THR A 67 6.83 11.32 -2.77
C THR A 67 6.18 10.30 -1.86
N THR A 68 4.87 10.40 -1.66
CA THR A 68 4.10 9.48 -0.83
C THR A 68 3.99 8.09 -1.48
N LEU A 69 3.74 8.03 -2.78
CA LEU A 69 3.66 6.77 -3.54
C LEU A 69 4.99 6.02 -3.58
N SER A 70 6.15 6.70 -3.59
CA SER A 70 7.46 6.02 -3.59
C SER A 70 7.73 5.24 -2.30
N THR A 71 7.07 5.61 -1.21
CA THR A 71 7.14 4.89 0.08
C THR A 71 6.13 3.75 0.20
N ALA A 72 5.12 3.72 -0.68
CA ALA A 72 4.02 2.77 -0.60
C ALA A 72 4.39 1.44 -1.28
N ALA A 73 4.27 0.35 -0.53
CA ALA A 73 4.35 -0.99 -1.11
C ALA A 73 3.08 -1.37 -1.88
N LEU A 74 1.96 -0.70 -1.58
CA LEU A 74 0.67 -0.90 -2.19
C LEU A 74 -0.11 0.42 -2.18
N TYR A 75 -0.61 0.83 -3.34
CA TYR A 75 -1.68 1.83 -3.44
C TYR A 75 -3.02 1.11 -3.58
N VAL A 76 -4.03 1.56 -2.84
CA VAL A 76 -5.38 0.98 -2.86
C VAL A 76 -6.40 2.05 -3.18
N GLN A 77 -7.19 1.82 -4.23
CA GLN A 77 -8.38 2.59 -4.57
C GLN A 77 -9.62 1.76 -4.19
N PRO A 78 -10.36 2.13 -3.13
CA PRO A 78 -11.58 1.43 -2.74
C PRO A 78 -12.74 1.62 -3.73
N GLY A 79 -13.85 0.92 -3.46
CA GLY A 79 -15.11 1.10 -4.18
C GLY A 79 -15.79 2.43 -3.88
N GLY A 80 -16.71 2.82 -4.76
CA GLY A 80 -17.49 4.05 -4.68
C GLY A 80 -18.70 4.00 -5.61
N GLY A 81 -19.31 5.15 -5.83
CA GLY A 81 -20.46 5.30 -6.73
C GLY A 81 -20.03 5.36 -8.20
N ASP A 82 -20.76 6.14 -8.98
CA ASP A 82 -20.56 6.21 -10.43
C ASP A 82 -19.25 6.91 -10.82
N LEU A 83 -18.71 6.48 -11.96
CA LEU A 83 -17.42 6.91 -12.45
C LEU A 83 -17.36 8.39 -12.82
N ASP A 84 -18.40 8.90 -13.45
CA ASP A 84 -18.54 10.30 -13.88
C ASP A 84 -18.57 11.26 -12.68
N VAL A 85 -19.14 10.82 -11.55
CA VAL A 85 -19.10 11.52 -10.27
C VAL A 85 -17.72 11.42 -9.62
N ALA A 86 -17.11 10.23 -9.62
CA ALA A 86 -15.86 9.97 -8.93
C ALA A 86 -14.63 10.56 -9.63
N TRP A 87 -14.56 10.47 -10.96
CA TRP A 87 -13.39 10.82 -11.75
C TRP A 87 -12.89 12.26 -11.53
N PRO A 88 -13.76 13.29 -11.49
CA PRO A 88 -13.34 14.66 -11.18
C PRO A 88 -12.53 14.80 -9.88
N HIS A 89 -12.79 13.95 -8.89
CA HIS A 89 -12.10 13.99 -7.59
C HIS A 89 -10.72 13.33 -7.61
N VAL A 90 -10.47 12.39 -8.53
CA VAL A 90 -9.24 11.57 -8.55
C VAL A 90 -8.36 11.80 -9.77
N ARG A 91 -8.86 12.44 -10.84
CA ARG A 91 -8.10 12.69 -12.07
C ARG A 91 -6.77 13.41 -11.85
N LYS A 92 -6.70 14.27 -10.84
CA LYS A 92 -5.48 14.99 -10.46
C LYS A 92 -4.36 14.08 -9.95
N TYR A 93 -4.68 12.87 -9.48
CA TYR A 93 -3.72 11.88 -9.00
C TYR A 93 -3.25 10.91 -10.09
N ALA A 94 -3.94 10.87 -11.23
CA ALA A 94 -3.74 9.86 -12.28
C ALA A 94 -2.30 9.78 -12.77
N ALA A 95 -1.67 10.93 -13.06
CA ALA A 95 -0.28 10.96 -13.54
C ALA A 95 0.71 10.36 -12.52
N ALA A 96 0.50 10.61 -11.23
CA ALA A 96 1.35 10.09 -10.17
C ALA A 96 1.17 8.57 -10.00
N ILE A 97 -0.08 8.10 -9.98
CA ILE A 97 -0.43 6.68 -9.86
C ILE A 97 0.08 5.89 -11.07
N ARG A 98 -0.10 6.39 -12.30
CA ARG A 98 0.48 5.83 -13.53
C ARG A 98 1.97 5.61 -13.42
N LYS A 99 2.69 6.66 -13.01
CA LYS A 99 4.14 6.63 -12.88
C LYS A 99 4.57 5.64 -11.80
N TYR A 100 3.83 5.56 -10.69
CA TYR A 100 4.07 4.59 -9.62
C TYR A 100 3.93 3.15 -10.14
N VAL A 101 2.81 2.81 -10.79
CA VAL A 101 2.58 1.46 -11.33
C VAL A 101 3.60 1.12 -12.42
N LYS A 102 3.90 2.06 -13.33
CA LYS A 102 4.91 1.87 -14.39
C LYS A 102 6.31 1.58 -13.84
N LYS A 103 6.60 2.02 -12.61
CA LYS A 103 7.86 1.76 -11.89
C LYS A 103 7.84 0.50 -11.03
N GLY A 104 6.83 -0.35 -11.17
CA GLY A 104 6.67 -1.59 -10.40
C GLY A 104 5.86 -1.43 -9.11
N GLY A 105 5.26 -0.27 -8.89
CA GLY A 105 4.31 -0.06 -7.80
C GLY A 105 3.07 -0.95 -7.96
N ARG A 106 2.49 -1.39 -6.83
CA ARG A 106 1.33 -2.28 -6.82
C ARG A 106 0.04 -1.49 -6.65
N TYR A 107 -0.91 -1.77 -7.52
CA TYR A 107 -2.26 -1.19 -7.47
C TYR A 107 -3.27 -2.25 -7.07
N LEU A 108 -4.13 -1.94 -6.10
CA LEU A 108 -5.33 -2.71 -5.79
C LEU A 108 -6.56 -1.84 -5.98
N GLY A 109 -7.42 -2.23 -6.91
CA GLY A 109 -8.71 -1.58 -7.15
C GLY A 109 -9.85 -2.52 -6.78
N ILE A 110 -10.86 -2.00 -6.08
CA ILE A 110 -12.07 -2.76 -5.72
C ILE A 110 -13.30 -2.04 -6.28
N CYS A 111 -14.19 -2.75 -6.98
CA CYS A 111 -15.39 -2.18 -7.59
C CYS A 111 -15.04 -0.97 -8.50
N LEU A 112 -15.52 0.24 -8.20
CA LEU A 112 -15.13 1.49 -8.86
C LEU A 112 -13.61 1.66 -8.94
N GLY A 113 -12.88 1.31 -7.89
CA GLY A 113 -11.42 1.34 -7.92
C GLY A 113 -10.81 0.37 -8.93
N GLY A 114 -11.45 -0.77 -9.19
CA GLY A 114 -11.07 -1.67 -10.28
C GLY A 114 -11.33 -1.04 -11.65
N TYR A 115 -12.49 -0.39 -11.80
CA TYR A 115 -12.81 0.36 -13.03
C TYR A 115 -11.78 1.46 -13.31
N LEU A 116 -11.38 2.21 -12.28
CA LEU A 116 -10.37 3.27 -12.37
C LEU A 116 -8.97 2.76 -12.74
N ALA A 117 -8.70 1.45 -12.74
CA ALA A 117 -7.45 0.90 -13.27
C ALA A 117 -7.39 0.88 -14.81
N GLY A 118 -8.52 1.14 -15.49
CA GLY A 118 -8.62 1.18 -16.95
C GLY A 118 -8.02 2.45 -17.58
N THR A 119 -7.94 2.48 -18.91
CA THR A 119 -7.20 3.53 -19.65
C THR A 119 -7.93 4.86 -19.77
N LYS A 120 -9.27 4.87 -19.90
CA LYS A 120 -10.09 6.10 -19.99
C LYS A 120 -11.49 5.87 -19.41
N PRO A 121 -11.99 6.76 -18.53
CA PRO A 121 -11.31 7.86 -17.86
C PRO A 121 -10.47 7.40 -16.63
N GLY A 122 -9.87 6.21 -16.60
CA GLY A 122 -9.11 5.73 -15.43
C GLY A 122 -7.68 6.29 -15.29
N PHE A 123 -6.92 5.70 -14.37
CA PHE A 123 -5.50 5.93 -14.14
C PHE A 123 -4.64 5.31 -15.23
#